data_AF-A0A6J6E7H3-F1
#
_entry.id   AF-A0A6J6E7H3-F1
#
_cell.length_a   1.000
_cell.length_b   1.000
_cell.length_c   1.000
_cell.angle_alpha   90.00
_cell.angle_beta   90.00
_cell.angle_gamma   90.00
#
_symmetry.space_group_name_H-M   'P 1'
#
loop_
_entity.id
_entity.type
_entity.pdbx_description
1 polymer ?
#
loop_
_entity_poly.entity_id
_entity_poly.type
_entity_poly.pdbx_seq_one_letter_code
_entity_poly.pdbx_strand_id
1 'polypeptide(L)'
;MIKHFKSHAVVLSLFLLLSSLTTPAQAATALTKTQQAKVAAVFKAIASSNPDSMSSSKKHVSGAAGLALSVVQNYYSTEKYMRSISTVGRPLGITPANAALGSAKITNGKVVLTTAAPGFSGTYTDFKFNKSGKITSWSISSSGGSKVKLANRIKSLPKVTWQYANDIKAVYWGKGVQMDSGIVYQDSLGRWIIQLAVTNVAGGNNTKSLIATTGNYQSPDKKLYATTSTPVGCFENGQTVFVTSVVPAGAVVLTGVRGLLEVPMSNGCEPDDSNRLEVTIRP
;
A
#
# COMPACT_ATOMS: atom_id res chain seq x y z
N MET A 1 -79.27 24.94 -20.02
CA MET A 1 -78.23 25.07 -18.98
C MET A 1 -76.96 25.61 -19.61
N ILE A 2 -76.40 26.67 -19.02
CA ILE A 2 -75.16 27.34 -19.45
C ILE A 2 -73.95 26.61 -18.83
N LYS A 3 -72.81 26.67 -19.54
CA LYS A 3 -71.39 26.75 -19.10
C LYS A 3 -70.53 25.61 -19.68
N HIS A 4 -69.73 25.90 -20.72
CA HIS A 4 -68.32 26.36 -20.70
C HIS A 4 -67.35 25.14 -20.74
N PHE A 5 -66.20 25.09 -21.42
CA PHE A 5 -65.37 26.09 -22.10
C PHE A 5 -64.31 25.36 -22.98
N LYS A 6 -64.10 25.91 -24.18
CA LYS A 6 -62.81 26.23 -24.85
C LYS A 6 -61.78 25.14 -25.22
N SER A 7 -61.73 24.90 -26.54
CA SER A 7 -60.57 24.95 -27.46
C SER A 7 -59.29 25.60 -26.94
N HIS A 8 -58.13 25.02 -27.30
CA HIS A 8 -56.78 25.57 -27.65
C HIS A 8 -55.87 24.33 -27.84
N ALA A 9 -54.83 24.20 -28.65
CA ALA A 9 -54.27 24.86 -29.82
C ALA A 9 -53.11 23.94 -30.27
N VAL A 10 -52.88 23.85 -31.58
CA VAL A 10 -51.74 23.16 -32.20
C VAL A 10 -50.43 23.88 -31.83
N VAL A 11 -49.40 23.16 -31.39
CA VAL A 11 -48.00 23.59 -31.58
C VAL A 11 -47.13 22.37 -31.90
N LEU A 12 -46.76 22.30 -33.18
CA LEU A 12 -45.70 21.48 -33.75
C LEU A 12 -44.36 22.14 -33.38
N SER A 13 -43.57 21.53 -32.49
CA SER A 13 -42.24 22.04 -32.13
C SER A 13 -41.16 21.15 -32.71
N LEU A 14 -40.49 21.69 -33.74
CA LEU A 14 -39.19 21.28 -34.28
C LEU A 14 -38.23 20.82 -33.16
N PHE A 15 -37.78 19.56 -33.22
CA PHE A 15 -36.53 19.17 -32.57
C PHE A 15 -35.36 19.66 -33.44
N LEU A 16 -34.89 20.87 -33.14
CA LEU A 16 -33.65 21.41 -33.68
C LEU A 16 -32.46 20.59 -33.16
N LEU A 17 -31.66 20.10 -34.11
CA LEU A 17 -30.30 19.61 -33.93
C LEU A 17 -29.46 20.64 -33.16
N LEU A 18 -29.32 20.44 -31.85
CA LEU A 18 -28.20 21.00 -31.10
C LEU A 18 -27.06 20.00 -31.19
N SER A 19 -26.19 20.25 -32.19
CA SER A 19 -24.81 19.83 -32.18
C SER A 19 -24.22 20.09 -30.80
N SER A 20 -24.07 19.02 -30.02
CA SER A 20 -23.28 19.07 -28.81
C SER A 20 -21.87 19.42 -29.27
N LEU A 21 -21.47 20.64 -28.95
CA LEU A 21 -20.07 21.04 -28.86
C LEU A 21 -19.40 19.99 -27.98
N THR A 22 -18.79 18.98 -28.60
CA THR A 22 -17.79 18.15 -27.95
C THR A 22 -16.72 19.13 -27.53
N THR A 23 -16.71 19.51 -26.25
CA THR A 23 -15.54 20.11 -25.64
C THR A 23 -14.38 19.21 -26.02
N PRO A 24 -13.34 19.72 -26.73
CA PRO A 24 -12.20 18.89 -27.03
C PRO A 24 -11.69 18.39 -25.69
N ALA A 25 -11.58 17.07 -25.56
CA ALA A 25 -10.98 16.42 -24.39
C ALA A 25 -9.67 17.15 -24.13
N GLN A 26 -9.64 17.94 -23.04
CA GLN A 26 -8.52 18.80 -22.74
C GLN A 26 -7.32 17.88 -22.59
N ALA A 27 -6.43 17.91 -23.59
CA ALA A 27 -5.24 17.09 -23.63
C ALA A 27 -4.55 17.22 -22.28
N ALA A 28 -4.25 16.10 -21.63
CA ALA A 28 -3.58 16.08 -20.35
C ALA A 28 -2.37 17.03 -20.43
N THR A 29 -2.44 18.16 -19.74
CA THR A 29 -1.41 19.20 -19.84
C THR A 29 -0.09 18.54 -19.46
N ALA A 30 0.83 18.52 -20.42
CA ALA A 30 2.14 17.93 -20.22
C ALA A 30 2.78 18.53 -18.96
N LEU A 31 3.38 17.68 -18.12
CA LEU A 31 4.01 18.14 -16.89
C LEU A 31 5.07 19.21 -17.20
N THR A 32 5.12 20.26 -16.38
CA THR A 32 6.19 21.26 -16.49
C THR A 32 7.56 20.64 -16.18
N LYS A 33 8.66 21.25 -16.63
CA LYS A 33 10.03 20.75 -16.35
C LYS A 33 10.26 20.50 -14.85
N THR A 34 9.80 21.40 -13.98
CA THR A 34 9.89 21.25 -12.52
C THR A 34 9.07 20.08 -12.00
N GLN A 35 7.86 19.87 -12.52
CA GLN A 35 7.03 18.73 -12.16
C GLN A 35 7.66 17.41 -12.63
N GLN A 36 8.20 17.37 -13.85
CA GLN A 36 8.92 16.22 -14.37
C GLN A 36 10.14 15.87 -13.51
N ALA A 37 10.93 16.87 -13.08
CA ALA A 37 12.08 16.66 -12.21
C ALA A 37 11.69 16.06 -10.85
N LYS A 38 10.58 16.52 -10.24
CA LYS A 38 10.06 15.97 -8.98
C LYS A 38 9.59 14.52 -9.13
N VAL A 39 8.85 14.23 -10.20
CA VAL A 39 8.44 12.85 -10.51
C VAL A 39 9.68 11.98 -10.73
N ALA A 40 10.64 12.45 -11.52
CA ALA A 40 11.88 11.72 -11.76
C ALA A 40 12.66 11.45 -10.46
N ALA A 41 12.77 12.43 -9.56
CA ALA A 41 13.46 12.27 -8.28
C ALA A 41 12.83 11.16 -7.42
N VAL A 42 11.50 11.14 -7.29
CA VAL A 42 10.78 10.14 -6.49
C VAL A 42 10.94 8.74 -7.09
N PHE A 43 10.71 8.57 -8.39
CA PHE A 43 10.74 7.24 -9.00
C PHE A 43 12.16 6.70 -9.21
N LYS A 44 13.17 7.56 -9.40
CA LYS A 44 14.57 7.15 -9.36
C LYS A 44 14.99 6.73 -7.94
N ALA A 45 14.50 7.41 -6.90
CA ALA A 45 14.74 7.01 -5.52
C ALA A 45 14.10 5.67 -5.17
N ILE A 46 12.91 5.37 -5.70
CA ILE A 46 12.31 4.04 -5.57
C ILE A 46 13.14 2.99 -6.32
N ALA A 47 13.52 3.27 -7.58
CA ALA A 47 14.31 2.34 -8.40
C ALA A 47 15.72 2.10 -7.85
N SER A 48 16.27 3.00 -7.03
CA SER A 48 17.58 2.77 -6.40
C SER A 48 17.54 1.75 -5.26
N SER A 49 16.35 1.26 -4.86
CA SER A 49 16.18 0.32 -3.74
C SER A 49 16.85 0.79 -2.44
N ASN A 50 17.10 2.11 -2.32
CA ASN A 50 17.81 2.72 -1.20
C ASN A 50 16.84 3.55 -0.34
N PRO A 51 16.55 3.11 0.90
CA PRO A 51 15.64 3.82 1.79
C PRO A 51 16.02 5.28 2.06
N ASP A 52 17.31 5.61 2.11
CA ASP A 52 17.79 6.97 2.39
C ASP A 52 17.51 7.92 1.22
N SER A 53 17.62 7.39 -0.01
CA SER A 53 17.22 8.11 -1.22
C SER A 53 15.70 8.39 -1.21
N MET A 54 14.90 7.41 -0.80
CA MET A 54 13.45 7.56 -0.70
C MET A 54 13.07 8.57 0.38
N SER A 55 13.71 8.50 1.55
CA SER A 55 13.56 9.46 2.64
C SER A 55 13.84 10.89 2.18
N SER A 56 14.95 11.10 1.49
CA SER A 56 15.33 12.41 0.92
C SER A 56 14.32 12.92 -0.12
N SER A 57 13.66 12.01 -0.85
CA SER A 57 12.65 12.36 -1.85
C SER A 57 11.28 12.69 -1.26
N LYS A 58 11.02 12.40 0.04
CA LYS A 58 9.74 12.70 0.72
C LYS A 58 9.33 14.16 0.63
N LYS A 59 10.30 15.09 0.55
CA LYS A 59 10.03 16.53 0.33
C LYS A 59 9.21 16.83 -0.94
N HIS A 60 9.21 15.91 -1.92
CA HIS A 60 8.49 16.06 -3.19
C HIS A 60 7.08 15.49 -3.18
N VAL A 61 6.67 14.76 -2.13
CA VAL A 61 5.37 14.07 -2.07
C VAL A 61 4.54 14.51 -0.85
N SER A 62 3.24 14.26 -0.91
CA SER A 62 2.29 14.44 0.19
C SER A 62 1.05 13.57 -0.04
N GLY A 63 0.17 13.43 0.95
CA GLY A 63 -1.07 12.65 0.81
C GLY A 63 -0.83 11.20 0.38
N ALA A 64 -1.64 10.70 -0.55
CA ALA A 64 -1.58 9.33 -1.05
C ALA A 64 -0.21 8.97 -1.67
N ALA A 65 0.40 9.90 -2.42
CA ALA A 65 1.74 9.73 -2.96
C ALA A 65 2.80 9.57 -1.84
N GLY A 66 2.64 10.31 -0.75
CA GLY A 66 3.49 10.18 0.43
C GLY A 66 3.36 8.83 1.11
N LEU A 67 2.12 8.33 1.27
CA LEU A 67 1.87 6.99 1.80
C LEU A 67 2.50 5.91 0.93
N ALA A 68 2.35 5.99 -0.40
CA ALA A 68 2.92 5.01 -1.33
C ALA A 68 4.44 4.97 -1.24
N LEU A 69 5.09 6.13 -1.18
CA LEU A 69 6.54 6.20 -0.99
C LEU A 69 6.96 5.61 0.37
N SER A 70 6.18 5.82 1.43
CA SER A 70 6.46 5.22 2.73
C SER A 70 6.35 3.71 2.71
N VAL A 71 5.35 3.11 2.04
CA VAL A 71 5.24 1.63 1.94
C VAL A 71 6.49 1.03 1.32
N VAL A 72 6.96 1.62 0.21
CA VAL A 72 8.15 1.16 -0.50
C VAL A 72 9.41 1.39 0.33
N GLN A 73 9.55 2.56 0.96
CA GLN A 73 10.69 2.84 1.84
C GLN A 73 10.74 1.86 3.01
N ASN A 74 9.62 1.64 3.69
CA ASN A 74 9.51 0.72 4.82
C ASN A 74 9.91 -0.70 4.43
N TYR A 75 9.45 -1.18 3.27
CA TYR A 75 9.85 -2.47 2.72
C TYR A 75 11.37 -2.58 2.60
N TYR A 76 12.02 -1.65 1.92
CA TYR A 76 13.47 -1.69 1.73
C TYR A 76 14.26 -1.43 3.02
N SER A 77 13.74 -0.60 3.93
CA SER A 77 14.31 -0.36 5.25
C SER A 77 14.31 -1.64 6.08
N THR A 78 13.19 -2.35 6.13
CA THR A 78 13.10 -3.60 6.89
C THR A 78 13.92 -4.70 6.23
N GLU A 79 13.89 -4.84 4.92
CA GLU A 79 14.78 -5.76 4.17
C GLU A 79 16.26 -5.52 4.48
N LYS A 80 16.71 -4.26 4.44
CA LYS A 80 18.10 -3.90 4.77
C LYS A 80 18.41 -4.18 6.23
N TYR A 81 17.47 -3.89 7.13
CA TYR A 81 17.59 -4.20 8.55
C TYR A 81 17.73 -5.70 8.79
N MET A 82 16.89 -6.54 8.19
CA MET A 82 16.94 -8.00 8.35
C MET A 82 18.27 -8.60 7.85
N ARG A 83 18.91 -8.00 6.84
CA ARG A 83 20.26 -8.39 6.40
C ARG A 83 21.39 -7.88 7.30
N SER A 84 21.11 -6.94 8.20
CA SER A 84 22.11 -6.37 9.13
C SER A 84 22.23 -7.15 10.43
N ILE A 85 21.39 -8.16 10.61
CA ILE A 85 21.32 -9.00 11.79
C ILE A 85 21.58 -10.46 11.42
N SER A 86 22.10 -11.20 12.38
CA SER A 86 22.28 -12.64 12.30
C SER A 86 20.95 -13.37 12.32
N THR A 87 21.00 -14.67 11.99
CA THR A 87 19.84 -15.55 12.11
C THR A 87 19.24 -15.51 13.51
N VAL A 88 20.04 -15.30 14.57
CA VAL A 88 19.58 -15.18 15.97
C VAL A 88 19.24 -13.74 16.41
N GLY A 89 19.10 -12.80 15.49
CA GLY A 89 18.65 -11.42 15.76
C GLY A 89 19.73 -10.43 16.20
N ARG A 90 20.97 -10.87 16.43
CA ARG A 90 22.08 -9.98 16.85
C ARG A 90 22.65 -9.18 15.68
N PRO A 91 23.06 -7.91 15.86
CA PRO A 91 23.74 -7.15 14.83
C PRO A 91 25.00 -7.85 14.30
N LEU A 92 25.18 -7.87 12.98
CA LEU A 92 26.37 -8.46 12.34
C LEU A 92 27.58 -7.53 12.34
N GLY A 93 27.41 -6.26 12.74
CA GLY A 93 28.48 -5.25 12.70
C GLY A 93 28.85 -4.79 11.28
N ILE A 94 28.11 -5.22 10.26
CA ILE A 94 28.30 -4.82 8.87
C ILE A 94 27.08 -4.03 8.37
N THR A 95 27.34 -2.98 7.58
CA THR A 95 26.26 -2.26 6.88
C THR A 95 25.91 -3.04 5.61
N PRO A 96 24.69 -3.60 5.50
CA PRO A 96 24.34 -4.38 4.31
C PRO A 96 24.23 -3.48 3.10
N ALA A 97 24.57 -4.05 1.94
CA ALA A 97 24.25 -3.44 0.68
C ALA A 97 22.73 -3.22 0.54
N ASN A 98 22.37 -2.20 -0.22
CA ASN A 98 20.99 -2.02 -0.65
C ASN A 98 20.56 -3.21 -1.52
N ALA A 99 19.25 -3.45 -1.61
CA ALA A 99 18.74 -4.49 -2.48
C ALA A 99 19.08 -4.18 -3.95
N ALA A 100 18.99 -5.20 -4.81
CA ALA A 100 19.21 -5.04 -6.25
C ALA A 100 18.39 -3.86 -6.81
N LEU A 101 19.02 -3.12 -7.72
CA LEU A 101 18.40 -1.94 -8.34
C LEU A 101 17.18 -2.38 -9.15
N GLY A 102 16.12 -1.59 -9.04
CA GLY A 102 15.02 -1.60 -9.99
C GLY A 102 15.33 -0.76 -11.23
N SER A 103 14.30 -0.43 -11.99
CA SER A 103 14.40 0.44 -13.16
C SER A 103 13.24 1.42 -13.22
N ALA A 104 13.51 2.70 -13.52
CA ALA A 104 12.47 3.70 -13.77
C ALA A 104 12.71 4.39 -15.11
N LYS A 105 11.86 4.10 -16.11
CA LYS A 105 11.83 4.82 -17.38
C LYS A 105 10.80 5.95 -17.29
N ILE A 106 11.27 7.19 -17.38
CA ILE A 106 10.45 8.39 -17.24
C ILE A 106 10.37 9.08 -18.60
N THR A 107 9.16 9.34 -19.08
CA THR A 107 8.93 9.98 -20.37
C THR A 107 7.66 10.83 -20.29
N ASN A 108 7.78 12.16 -20.44
CA ASN A 108 6.67 13.12 -20.54
C ASN A 108 5.42 12.78 -19.70
N GLY A 109 5.57 12.74 -18.37
CA GLY A 109 4.43 12.50 -17.46
C GLY A 109 3.97 11.05 -17.33
N LYS A 110 4.72 10.11 -17.91
CA LYS A 110 4.60 8.66 -17.73
C LYS A 110 5.85 8.12 -17.05
N VAL A 111 5.67 7.18 -16.13
CA VAL A 111 6.76 6.40 -15.53
C VAL A 111 6.46 4.91 -15.70
N VAL A 112 7.43 4.14 -16.17
CA VAL A 112 7.42 2.68 -16.12
C VAL A 112 8.44 2.27 -15.06
N LEU A 113 7.97 1.68 -13.96
CA LEU A 113 8.79 1.28 -12.81
C LEU A 113 8.80 -0.24 -12.68
N THR A 114 9.98 -0.77 -12.44
CA THR A 114 10.22 -2.14 -11.96
C THR A 114 10.92 -2.03 -10.61
N THR A 115 10.38 -2.71 -9.60
CA THR A 115 10.87 -2.73 -8.22
C THR A 115 10.51 -4.07 -7.57
N ALA A 116 11.33 -4.52 -6.63
CA ALA A 116 11.05 -5.70 -5.82
C ALA A 116 9.96 -5.45 -4.77
N ALA A 117 9.67 -4.18 -4.43
CA ALA A 117 8.61 -3.84 -3.49
C ALA A 117 7.25 -4.34 -4.00
N PRO A 118 6.55 -5.23 -3.25
CA PRO A 118 5.34 -5.89 -3.72
C PRO A 118 4.24 -4.91 -4.17
N GLY A 119 3.71 -5.11 -5.38
CA GLY A 119 2.58 -4.33 -5.92
C GLY A 119 2.94 -2.95 -6.47
N PHE A 120 4.22 -2.54 -6.48
CA PHE A 120 4.65 -1.22 -6.95
C PHE A 120 5.35 -1.22 -8.32
N SER A 121 5.58 -2.39 -8.92
CA SER A 121 5.95 -2.42 -10.35
C SER A 121 4.74 -2.06 -11.22
N GLY A 122 4.93 -1.22 -12.24
CA GLY A 122 3.84 -0.81 -13.11
C GLY A 122 4.08 0.46 -13.91
N THR A 123 3.03 0.90 -14.59
CA THR A 123 3.01 2.15 -15.36
C THR A 123 2.17 3.20 -14.66
N TYR A 124 2.77 4.36 -14.41
CA TYR A 124 2.24 5.47 -13.64
C TYR A 124 2.05 6.71 -14.52
N THR A 125 0.88 7.34 -14.45
CA THR A 125 0.50 8.52 -15.24
C THR A 125 -0.36 9.49 -14.44
N ASP A 126 -0.75 10.62 -15.05
CA ASP A 126 -1.76 11.56 -14.50
C ASP A 126 -1.42 12.08 -13.10
N PHE A 127 -0.13 12.40 -12.89
CA PHE A 127 0.38 12.96 -11.65
C PHE A 127 -0.37 14.23 -11.25
N LYS A 128 -0.77 14.29 -9.98
CA LYS A 128 -1.43 15.45 -9.36
C LYS A 128 -0.48 16.13 -8.39
N PHE A 129 -0.58 17.45 -8.32
CA PHE A 129 0.27 18.28 -7.48
C PHE A 129 -0.58 19.21 -6.62
N ASN A 130 -0.15 19.49 -5.39
CA ASN A 130 -0.75 20.54 -4.57
C ASN A 130 -0.21 21.93 -4.95
N LYS A 131 -0.72 22.99 -4.30
CA LYS A 131 -0.30 24.38 -4.53
C LYS A 131 1.20 24.61 -4.28
N SER A 132 1.81 23.87 -3.36
CA SER A 132 3.27 23.88 -3.10
C SER A 132 4.06 23.07 -4.14
N GLY A 133 3.40 22.50 -5.14
CA GLY A 133 4.00 21.68 -6.19
C GLY A 133 4.52 20.32 -5.70
N LYS A 134 4.03 19.79 -4.57
CA LYS A 134 4.31 18.40 -4.16
C LYS A 134 3.35 17.45 -4.86
N ILE A 135 3.82 16.26 -5.24
CA ILE A 135 2.99 15.21 -5.82
C ILE A 135 2.03 14.70 -4.74
N THR A 136 0.73 14.69 -5.02
CA THR A 136 -0.31 14.24 -4.09
C THR A 136 -0.86 12.86 -4.45
N SER A 137 -0.91 12.55 -5.74
CA SER A 137 -1.44 11.29 -6.26
C SER A 137 -1.00 11.08 -7.71
N TRP A 138 -1.27 9.89 -8.23
CA TRP A 138 -1.10 9.50 -9.63
C TRP A 138 -2.08 8.38 -9.98
N SER A 139 -2.13 8.00 -11.24
CA SER A 139 -2.86 6.83 -11.72
C SER A 139 -1.91 5.68 -12.04
N ILE A 140 -2.38 4.45 -11.87
CA ILE A 140 -1.66 3.21 -12.18
C ILE A 140 -2.44 2.49 -13.28
N SER A 141 -1.76 1.99 -14.30
CA SER A 141 -2.39 1.18 -15.35
C SER A 141 -2.70 -0.22 -14.82
N SER A 142 -3.95 -0.68 -14.97
CA SER A 142 -4.37 -2.05 -14.63
C SER A 142 -4.26 -2.99 -15.83
N SER A 143 -4.31 -4.30 -15.59
CA SER A 143 -4.28 -5.35 -16.62
C SER A 143 -5.42 -5.24 -17.64
N GLY A 144 -6.53 -4.57 -17.29
CA GLY A 144 -7.64 -4.28 -18.21
C GLY A 144 -7.50 -2.97 -18.99
N GLY A 145 -6.31 -2.35 -19.02
CA GLY A 145 -6.05 -1.07 -19.70
C GLY A 145 -6.65 0.17 -19.00
N SER A 146 -7.47 -0.04 -17.97
CA SER A 146 -8.07 1.03 -17.18
C SER A 146 -7.06 1.66 -16.24
N LYS A 147 -7.11 2.98 -16.12
CA LYS A 147 -6.30 3.72 -15.15
C LYS A 147 -7.00 3.78 -13.81
N VAL A 148 -6.26 3.53 -12.73
CA VAL A 148 -6.81 3.62 -11.38
C VAL A 148 -6.07 4.64 -10.54
N LYS A 149 -6.82 5.53 -9.89
CA LYS A 149 -6.27 6.60 -9.04
C LYS A 149 -5.73 6.01 -7.73
N LEU A 150 -4.47 6.32 -7.41
CA LEU A 150 -3.81 5.86 -6.18
C LEU A 150 -4.58 6.28 -4.93
N ALA A 151 -5.13 7.50 -4.88
CA ALA A 151 -5.83 8.00 -3.70
C ALA A 151 -7.02 7.13 -3.27
N ASN A 152 -7.61 6.35 -4.18
CA ASN A 152 -8.71 5.45 -3.87
C ASN A 152 -8.22 4.06 -3.42
N ARG A 153 -6.94 3.78 -3.61
CA ARG A 153 -6.31 2.46 -3.47
C ARG A 153 -5.40 2.38 -2.26
N ILE A 154 -4.95 3.50 -1.70
CA ILE A 154 -4.05 3.53 -0.54
C ILE A 154 -4.66 4.28 0.63
N LYS A 155 -4.57 3.69 1.83
CA LYS A 155 -5.06 4.27 3.07
C LYS A 155 -4.13 3.92 4.22
N SER A 156 -3.94 4.87 5.12
CA SER A 156 -3.37 4.58 6.43
C SER A 156 -4.38 3.82 7.28
N LEU A 157 -3.92 2.80 7.98
CA LEU A 157 -4.64 2.20 9.09
C LEU A 157 -4.24 2.99 10.35
N PRO A 158 -5.21 3.53 11.12
CA PRO A 158 -4.88 4.34 12.28
C PRO A 158 -4.11 3.52 13.32
N LYS A 159 -3.50 4.24 14.27
CA LYS A 159 -3.01 3.64 15.50
C LYS A 159 -4.22 3.11 16.27
N VAL A 160 -4.52 1.83 16.06
CA VAL A 160 -5.38 1.10 16.97
C VAL A 160 -4.42 0.54 18.00
N THR A 161 -4.64 0.83 19.27
CA THR A 161 -4.03 0.04 20.34
C THR A 161 -4.62 -1.36 20.18
N TRP A 162 -3.97 -2.20 19.37
CA TRP A 162 -4.43 -3.55 19.07
C TRP A 162 -4.27 -4.37 20.33
N GLN A 163 -5.33 -4.39 21.14
CA GLN A 163 -5.43 -5.31 22.27
C GLN A 163 -5.32 -6.73 21.72
N TYR A 164 -4.42 -7.50 22.32
CA TYR A 164 -4.36 -8.95 22.26
C TYR A 164 -5.77 -9.51 22.06
N ALA A 165 -6.01 -10.18 20.94
CA ALA A 165 -7.30 -10.78 20.66
C ALA A 165 -7.49 -11.96 21.63
N ASN A 166 -8.07 -11.66 22.80
CA ASN A 166 -8.39 -12.67 23.81
C ASN A 166 -9.58 -13.57 23.43
N ASP A 167 -10.06 -13.54 22.17
CA ASP A 167 -11.22 -14.33 21.75
C ASP A 167 -11.08 -14.86 20.32
N ILE A 168 -10.19 -15.84 20.16
CA ILE A 168 -10.39 -17.06 19.36
C ILE A 168 -9.68 -18.15 20.18
N LYS A 169 -10.30 -19.31 20.39
CA LYS A 169 -9.74 -20.44 21.16
C LYS A 169 -8.25 -20.62 20.85
N ALA A 170 -7.42 -20.19 21.79
CA ALA A 170 -6.01 -19.93 21.55
C ALA A 170 -5.21 -21.22 21.34
N VAL A 171 -4.48 -21.27 20.23
CA VAL A 171 -3.31 -22.14 20.09
C VAL A 171 -2.09 -21.23 19.94
N TYR A 172 -1.39 -21.08 21.07
CA TYR A 172 -0.09 -20.42 21.32
C TYR A 172 0.12 -18.95 20.89
N TRP A 173 0.35 -18.12 21.90
CA TRP A 173 0.32 -16.66 21.87
C TRP A 173 1.69 -16.07 21.49
N GLY A 174 1.71 -15.16 20.52
CA GLY A 174 2.81 -14.23 20.30
C GLY A 174 2.94 -13.20 21.43
N LYS A 175 3.24 -13.62 22.66
CA LYS A 175 3.52 -12.71 23.80
C LYS A 175 4.65 -11.76 23.42
N GLY A 176 4.41 -10.45 23.47
CA GLY A 176 5.46 -9.45 23.29
C GLY A 176 5.62 -8.91 21.85
N VAL A 177 4.53 -8.75 21.11
CA VAL A 177 4.52 -7.98 19.87
C VAL A 177 3.43 -6.91 19.96
N GLN A 178 3.79 -5.67 19.66
CA GLN A 178 2.90 -4.52 19.57
C GLN A 178 2.75 -4.10 18.11
N MET A 179 1.55 -3.67 17.73
CA MET A 179 1.31 -3.07 16.42
C MET A 179 0.88 -1.63 16.58
N ASP A 180 1.63 -0.72 15.97
CA ASP A 180 1.45 0.72 16.18
C ASP A 180 0.67 1.40 15.06
N SER A 181 0.78 0.89 13.83
CA SER A 181 0.14 1.48 12.64
C SER A 181 0.22 0.53 11.45
N GLY A 182 -0.45 0.89 10.36
CA GLY A 182 -0.27 0.19 9.09
C GLY A 182 -0.69 1.01 7.87
N ILE A 183 -0.46 0.46 6.70
CA ILE A 183 -0.91 1.00 5.42
C ILE A 183 -1.50 -0.15 4.61
N VAL A 184 -2.67 0.07 4.03
CA VAL A 184 -3.26 -0.83 3.04
C VAL A 184 -3.20 -0.17 1.67
N TYR A 185 -2.77 -0.93 0.67
CA TYR A 185 -2.66 -0.51 -0.72
C TYR A 185 -3.20 -1.61 -1.64
N GLN A 186 -4.00 -1.27 -2.63
CA GLN A 186 -4.39 -2.23 -3.68
C GLN A 186 -3.65 -1.94 -4.98
N ASP A 187 -2.97 -2.96 -5.50
CA ASP A 187 -2.15 -2.85 -6.70
C ASP A 187 -2.97 -2.81 -7.99
N SER A 188 -2.27 -2.67 -9.12
CA SER A 188 -2.87 -2.64 -10.45
C SER A 188 -3.54 -3.94 -10.89
N LEU A 189 -3.20 -5.06 -10.24
CA LEU A 189 -3.78 -6.39 -10.49
C LEU A 189 -4.94 -6.70 -9.53
N GLY A 190 -5.26 -5.77 -8.62
CA GLY A 190 -6.33 -5.93 -7.65
C GLY A 190 -5.92 -6.70 -6.39
N ARG A 191 -4.64 -7.05 -6.23
CA ARG A 191 -4.11 -7.65 -5.00
C ARG A 191 -3.99 -6.58 -3.92
N TRP A 192 -4.17 -6.98 -2.67
CA TRP A 192 -3.97 -6.08 -1.54
C TRP A 192 -2.60 -6.28 -0.92
N ILE A 193 -1.92 -5.17 -0.63
CA ILE A 193 -0.68 -5.08 0.10
C ILE A 193 -1.03 -4.46 1.45
N ILE A 194 -0.89 -5.24 2.51
CA ILE A 194 -1.16 -4.82 3.88
C ILE A 194 0.17 -4.77 4.61
N GLN A 195 0.65 -3.57 4.90
CA GLN A 195 1.90 -3.35 5.61
C GLN A 195 1.59 -2.92 7.05
N LEU A 196 2.13 -3.64 8.03
CA LEU A 196 1.94 -3.37 9.45
C LEU A 196 3.28 -3.00 10.09
N ALA A 197 3.29 -1.96 10.92
CA ALA A 197 4.41 -1.63 11.79
C ALA A 197 4.32 -2.49 13.06
N VAL A 198 5.27 -3.41 13.21
CA VAL A 198 5.29 -4.45 14.23
C VAL A 198 6.52 -4.25 15.12
N THR A 199 6.28 -3.99 16.39
CA THR A 199 7.31 -3.73 17.41
C THR A 199 7.43 -4.94 18.32
N ASN A 200 8.63 -5.48 18.52
CA ASN A 200 8.87 -6.49 19.54
C ASN A 200 8.91 -5.79 20.90
N VAL A 201 8.00 -6.16 21.79
CA VAL A 201 7.89 -5.66 23.17
C VAL A 201 8.03 -6.80 24.19
N ALA A 202 8.56 -7.94 23.77
CA ALA A 202 8.83 -9.06 24.65
C ALA A 202 9.97 -8.68 25.60
N GLY A 203 9.70 -8.65 26.91
CA GLY A 203 10.75 -8.41 27.91
C GLY A 203 11.88 -9.44 27.82
N GLY A 204 13.11 -9.02 28.18
CA GLY A 204 14.32 -9.85 28.13
C GLY A 204 14.90 -10.05 26.73
N ASN A 205 15.74 -11.08 26.55
CA ASN A 205 16.40 -11.43 25.29
C ASN A 205 15.48 -12.22 24.32
N ASN A 206 14.19 -11.92 24.31
CA ASN A 206 13.20 -12.63 23.52
C ASN A 206 13.11 -12.05 22.11
N THR A 207 13.84 -12.65 21.17
CA THR A 207 13.71 -12.32 19.75
C THR A 207 12.37 -12.80 19.18
N LYS A 208 11.88 -12.06 18.19
CA LYS A 208 10.74 -12.44 17.36
C LYS A 208 11.22 -12.62 15.94
N SER A 209 10.52 -13.44 15.16
CA SER A 209 10.87 -13.65 13.77
C SER A 209 9.67 -13.82 12.87
N LEU A 210 9.85 -13.50 11.59
CA LEU A 210 9.00 -13.95 10.50
C LEU A 210 9.80 -15.02 9.74
N ILE A 211 9.66 -16.29 10.09
CA ILE A 211 10.39 -17.40 9.43
C ILE A 211 9.55 -18.15 8.40
N ALA A 212 8.24 -18.20 8.62
CA ALA A 212 7.27 -18.66 7.63
C ALA A 212 6.69 -17.44 6.91
N THR A 213 6.40 -17.59 5.62
CA THR A 213 5.84 -16.50 4.80
C THR A 213 4.38 -16.74 4.47
N THR A 214 3.84 -17.93 4.71
CA THR A 214 2.46 -18.28 4.33
C THR A 214 1.52 -18.03 5.51
N GLY A 215 0.51 -17.21 5.30
CA GLY A 215 -0.57 -16.95 6.25
C GLY A 215 -1.93 -16.97 5.57
N ASN A 216 -2.93 -16.41 6.23
CA ASN A 216 -4.28 -16.28 5.71
C ASN A 216 -4.83 -14.88 5.96
N TYR A 217 -5.71 -14.43 5.08
CA TYR A 217 -6.58 -13.30 5.32
C TYR A 217 -8.03 -13.78 5.27
N GLN A 218 -8.76 -13.58 6.36
CA GLN A 218 -10.21 -13.72 6.39
C GLN A 218 -10.84 -12.35 6.08
N SER A 219 -11.57 -12.29 4.97
CA SER A 219 -12.37 -11.12 4.61
C SER A 219 -13.63 -11.00 5.48
N PRO A 220 -14.33 -9.85 5.44
CA PRO A 220 -15.57 -9.65 6.18
C PRO A 220 -16.69 -10.68 5.89
N ASP A 221 -16.74 -11.21 4.66
CA ASP A 221 -17.66 -12.28 4.26
C ASP A 221 -17.16 -13.68 4.67
N LYS A 222 -16.18 -13.76 5.58
CA LYS A 222 -15.58 -14.97 6.15
C LYS A 222 -14.85 -15.87 5.16
N LYS A 223 -14.59 -15.41 3.93
CA LYS A 223 -13.75 -16.14 2.97
C LYS A 223 -12.28 -16.04 3.36
N LEU A 224 -11.58 -17.15 3.22
CA LEU A 224 -10.14 -17.24 3.49
C LEU A 224 -9.35 -17.11 2.19
N TYR A 225 -8.32 -16.28 2.23
CA TYR A 225 -7.39 -16.06 1.14
C TYR A 225 -5.98 -16.32 1.65
N ALA A 226 -5.23 -17.20 0.99
CA ALA A 226 -3.83 -17.43 1.33
C ALA A 226 -3.02 -16.15 1.12
N THR A 227 -2.15 -15.81 2.07
CA THR A 227 -1.30 -14.61 2.01
C THR A 227 0.17 -14.98 1.99
N THR A 228 0.98 -14.06 1.47
CA THR A 228 2.44 -14.15 1.55
C THR A 228 3.01 -12.92 2.26
N SER A 229 3.73 -13.13 3.35
CA SER A 229 4.32 -12.09 4.19
C SER A 229 5.85 -11.98 4.00
N THR A 230 6.36 -10.76 4.05
CA THR A 230 7.79 -10.41 3.93
C THR A 230 8.11 -9.18 4.80
N PRO A 231 9.38 -8.91 5.15
CA PRO A 231 10.57 -9.73 4.91
C PRO A 231 10.76 -10.81 5.98
N VAL A 232 11.49 -11.88 5.63
CA VAL A 232 11.86 -12.96 6.55
C VAL A 232 13.06 -12.54 7.39
N GLY A 233 13.05 -12.85 8.69
CA GLY A 233 14.16 -12.56 9.58
C GLY A 233 13.74 -12.38 11.03
N CYS A 234 14.72 -12.10 11.89
CA CYS A 234 14.54 -11.89 13.32
C CYS A 234 14.53 -10.42 13.72
N PHE A 235 14.10 -10.09 14.93
CA PHE A 235 14.27 -8.76 15.51
C PHE A 235 14.16 -8.81 17.04
N GLU A 236 15.01 -8.04 17.69
CA GLU A 236 15.16 -7.94 19.14
C GLU A 236 14.09 -7.05 19.78
N ASN A 237 13.99 -7.13 21.10
CA ASN A 237 13.10 -6.31 21.89
C ASN A 237 13.36 -4.80 21.66
N GLY A 238 12.29 -4.02 21.59
CA GLY A 238 12.29 -2.59 21.30
C GLY A 238 12.37 -2.23 19.81
N GLN A 239 12.61 -3.20 18.92
CA GLN A 239 12.73 -2.92 17.49
C GLN A 239 11.41 -3.01 16.77
N THR A 240 11.22 -2.11 15.80
CA THR A 240 10.06 -2.06 14.91
C THR A 240 10.46 -2.47 13.50
N VAL A 241 9.69 -3.40 12.93
CA VAL A 241 9.82 -3.88 11.55
C VAL A 241 8.50 -3.66 10.81
N PHE A 242 8.55 -3.59 9.47
CA PHE A 242 7.36 -3.44 8.65
C PHE A 242 7.04 -4.73 7.91
N VAL A 243 6.06 -5.48 8.44
CA VAL A 243 5.61 -6.73 7.83
C VAL A 243 4.64 -6.41 6.69
N THR A 244 5.00 -6.81 5.49
CA THR A 244 4.22 -6.63 4.26
C THR A 244 3.57 -7.95 3.87
N SER A 245 2.24 -8.02 3.93
CA SER A 245 1.44 -9.17 3.53
C SER A 245 0.72 -8.91 2.22
N VAL A 246 0.89 -9.82 1.26
CA VAL A 246 0.20 -9.80 -0.04
C VAL A 246 -1.02 -10.70 0.05
N VAL A 247 -2.20 -10.12 -0.14
CA VAL A 247 -3.48 -10.81 -0.26
C VAL A 247 -3.87 -10.87 -1.73
N PRO A 248 -4.30 -12.03 -2.25
CA PRO A 248 -4.63 -12.20 -3.67
C PRO A 248 -5.80 -11.32 -4.11
N ALA A 249 -5.90 -11.14 -5.43
CA ALA A 249 -7.01 -10.42 -6.04
C ALA A 249 -8.34 -11.13 -5.74
N GLY A 250 -9.43 -10.36 -5.71
CA GLY A 250 -10.77 -10.85 -5.35
C GLY A 250 -11.07 -10.80 -3.85
N ALA A 251 -10.06 -10.66 -2.99
CA ALA A 251 -10.28 -10.41 -1.57
C ALA A 251 -10.94 -9.05 -1.33
N VAL A 252 -11.90 -9.03 -0.42
CA VAL A 252 -12.60 -7.82 0.01
C VAL A 252 -11.91 -7.27 1.25
N VAL A 253 -11.21 -6.14 1.10
CA VAL A 253 -10.61 -5.38 2.20
C VAL A 253 -11.32 -4.03 2.27
N LEU A 254 -12.14 -3.83 3.31
CA LEU A 254 -12.97 -2.63 3.46
C LEU A 254 -12.57 -1.89 4.74
N THR A 255 -12.28 -0.59 4.59
CA THR A 255 -12.18 0.33 5.73
C THR A 255 -13.50 0.32 6.48
N GLY A 256 -13.48 0.32 7.80
CA GLY A 256 -14.72 0.25 8.58
C GLY A 256 -15.15 -1.16 8.95
N VAL A 257 -14.63 -2.17 8.25
CA VAL A 257 -15.14 -3.54 8.35
C VAL A 257 -14.04 -4.49 8.80
N ARG A 258 -14.38 -5.35 9.75
CA ARG A 258 -13.46 -6.33 10.34
C ARG A 258 -12.98 -7.33 9.28
N GLY A 259 -11.67 -7.36 9.04
CA GLY A 259 -10.97 -8.52 8.46
C GLY A 259 -9.96 -9.08 9.47
N LEU A 260 -9.51 -10.32 9.27
CA LEU A 260 -8.47 -10.94 10.10
C LEU A 260 -7.28 -11.32 9.20
N LEU A 261 -6.12 -10.75 9.47
CA LEU A 261 -4.86 -11.11 8.83
C LEU A 261 -4.04 -11.96 9.78
N GLU A 262 -3.75 -13.18 9.40
CA GLU A 262 -2.79 -14.05 10.06
C GLU A 262 -1.38 -13.73 9.54
N VAL A 263 -0.48 -13.35 10.44
CA VAL A 263 0.94 -13.20 10.16
C VAL A 263 1.70 -14.32 10.88
N PRO A 264 2.38 -15.21 10.17
CA PRO A 264 3.15 -16.31 10.77
C PRO A 264 4.42 -15.78 11.44
N MET A 265 4.39 -15.61 12.76
CA MET A 265 5.53 -15.10 13.55
C MET A 265 5.99 -16.14 14.54
N SER A 266 7.29 -16.29 14.77
CA SER A 266 7.81 -17.24 15.75
C SER A 266 8.45 -16.55 16.95
N ASN A 267 8.45 -17.28 18.07
CA ASN A 267 9.25 -16.94 19.24
C ASN A 267 10.66 -17.48 19.03
N GLY A 268 11.66 -16.62 19.09
CA GLY A 268 13.01 -17.01 18.72
C GLY A 268 13.22 -17.01 17.22
N CYS A 269 14.35 -17.59 16.83
CA CYS A 269 14.96 -17.43 15.52
C CYS A 269 15.22 -18.73 14.78
N GLU A 270 14.94 -19.84 15.44
CA GLU A 270 15.04 -21.17 14.86
C GLU A 270 13.70 -21.59 14.24
N PRO A 271 13.70 -22.58 13.32
CA PRO A 271 12.50 -23.23 12.80
C PRO A 271 11.70 -24.00 13.87
N ASP A 272 11.43 -23.41 15.03
CA ASP A 272 10.54 -23.95 16.05
C ASP A 272 9.07 -23.65 15.70
N ASP A 273 8.15 -24.27 16.46
CA ASP A 273 6.70 -24.21 16.30
C ASP A 273 6.23 -22.84 15.77
N SER A 274 5.74 -22.84 14.53
CA SER A 274 5.27 -21.64 13.85
C SER A 274 4.11 -21.05 14.65
N ASN A 275 4.32 -19.90 15.29
CA ASN A 275 3.21 -19.21 15.95
C ASN A 275 2.48 -18.34 14.92
N ARG A 276 1.23 -18.02 15.22
CA ARG A 276 0.37 -17.21 14.36
C ARG A 276 -0.02 -15.96 15.12
N LEU A 277 0.29 -14.81 14.54
CA LEU A 277 -0.19 -13.52 15.02
C LEU A 277 -1.42 -13.15 14.22
N GLU A 278 -2.58 -13.35 14.83
CA GLU A 278 -3.84 -12.88 14.26
C GLU A 278 -4.00 -11.38 14.50
N VAL A 279 -4.13 -10.64 13.41
CA VAL A 279 -4.31 -9.20 13.39
C VAL A 279 -5.71 -8.91 12.89
N THR A 280 -6.52 -8.23 13.69
CA THR A 280 -7.76 -7.69 13.16
C THR A 280 -7.44 -6.40 12.40
N ILE A 281 -8.06 -6.18 11.24
CA ILE A 281 -8.00 -4.90 10.53
C ILE A 281 -9.35 -4.22 10.78
N ARG A 282 -9.32 -3.08 11.46
CA ARG A 282 -10.45 -2.21 11.85
C ARG A 282 -10.17 -0.83 11.26
N PRO A 283 -11.22 -0.04 10.98
CA PRO A 283 -11.12 1.33 10.49
C PRO A 283 -10.11 2.19 11.23
#